data_AF-A0A8J5TF28-F1
#
_entry.id   AF-A0A8J5TF28-F1
#
_cell.length_a   1.000
_cell.length_b   1.000
_cell.length_c   1.000
_cell.angle_alpha   90.00
_cell.angle_beta   90.00
_cell.angle_gamma   90.00
#
_symmetry.space_group_name_H-M   'P 1'
#
loop_
_entity.id
_entity.type
_entity.pdbx_description
1 polymer ?
#
loop_
_entity_poly.entity_id
_entity_poly.type
_entity_poly.pdbx_seq_one_letter_code
_entity_poly.pdbx_strand_id
1 'polypeptide(L)'
;MTEHKEAIWSTYAPTTKPDTSVLNRLIDAGVSPRIEESMSVVNNEILRRHFLELMTNFLAPFGPYLRTTTPSEGSSPFVDPPLLPPFHVYEFINGLSARGAGKFLSKRMRSSWLDLYKRFLEGPNFMPWFHQRRVAAEQEQQRLWRQARMNVDIEKLMSKLSELEKIDLFNAIEQYLLREMENSRTGAVESITVSQKLKRDLRAAFNVLPKDMQQLLLSNPKRVVLLQGSNEVPGFDDNVSQTSL
;
A
#
# COMPACT_ATOMS: atom_id res chain seq x y z
N MET A 1 -37.49 -29.21 28.04
CA MET A 1 -37.15 -27.79 28.27
C MET A 1 -35.90 -27.74 29.10
N THR A 2 -34.73 -27.77 28.47
CA THR A 2 -33.45 -27.56 29.16
C THR A 2 -33.26 -26.06 29.29
N GLU A 3 -33.52 -25.52 30.48
CA GLU A 3 -33.16 -24.16 30.84
C GLU A 3 -31.64 -24.00 30.64
N HIS A 4 -31.20 -23.15 29.72
CA HIS A 4 -29.80 -22.75 29.64
C HIS A 4 -29.48 -21.91 30.88
N LYS A 5 -29.05 -22.57 31.95
CA LYS A 5 -28.88 -22.02 33.30
C LYS A 5 -27.41 -21.82 33.69
N GLU A 6 -26.54 -21.66 32.70
CA GLU A 6 -25.15 -21.30 32.93
C GLU A 6 -25.00 -19.78 32.77
N ALA A 7 -25.16 -19.06 33.88
CA ALA A 7 -24.85 -17.64 33.93
C ALA A 7 -23.37 -17.46 34.26
N ILE A 8 -22.64 -16.79 33.37
CA ILE A 8 -21.27 -16.36 33.64
C ILE A 8 -21.35 -15.06 34.43
N TRP A 9 -21.00 -15.12 35.71
CA TRP A 9 -20.89 -13.95 36.57
C TRP A 9 -19.49 -13.39 36.47
N SER A 10 -19.39 -12.13 36.06
CA SER A 10 -18.12 -11.40 36.04
C SER A 10 -18.27 -10.11 36.83
N THR A 11 -17.25 -9.78 37.62
CA THR A 11 -17.10 -8.45 38.24
C THR A 11 -16.71 -7.39 37.21
N TYR A 12 -16.42 -7.79 35.96
CA TYR A 12 -16.10 -6.89 34.87
C TYR A 12 -17.28 -5.98 34.55
N ALA A 13 -17.09 -4.68 34.75
CA ALA A 13 -18.02 -3.66 34.29
C ALA A 13 -17.80 -3.42 32.79
N PRO A 14 -18.75 -3.78 31.90
CA PRO A 14 -18.56 -3.61 30.48
C PRO A 14 -18.58 -2.13 30.10
N THR A 15 -17.60 -1.74 29.27
CA THR A 15 -17.48 -0.39 28.70
C THR A 15 -18.55 -0.13 27.63
N THR A 16 -19.12 -1.19 27.05
CA THR A 16 -20.14 -1.14 25.99
C THR A 16 -21.53 -1.47 26.53
N LYS A 17 -22.56 -1.02 25.81
CA LYS A 17 -23.95 -1.42 26.03
C LYS A 17 -24.31 -2.57 25.09
N PRO A 18 -25.15 -3.53 25.52
CA PRO A 18 -25.70 -4.54 24.62
C PRO A 18 -26.47 -3.88 23.47
N ASP A 19 -26.25 -4.38 22.25
CA ASP A 19 -27.00 -3.96 21.08
C ASP A 19 -28.26 -4.81 20.95
N THR A 20 -29.35 -4.34 21.55
CA THR A 20 -30.63 -5.06 21.54
C THR A 20 -31.18 -5.25 20.14
N SER A 21 -30.81 -4.40 19.17
CA SER A 21 -31.25 -4.55 17.78
C SER A 21 -30.64 -5.79 17.11
N VAL A 22 -29.42 -6.17 17.49
CA VAL A 22 -28.78 -7.39 17.00
C VAL A 22 -29.32 -8.61 17.72
N LEU A 23 -29.50 -8.51 19.05
CA LEU A 23 -30.08 -9.60 19.84
C LEU A 23 -31.48 -9.97 19.36
N ASN A 24 -32.33 -8.97 19.06
CA ASN A 24 -33.69 -9.19 18.55
C ASN A 24 -33.74 -9.79 17.13
N ARG A 25 -32.62 -9.80 16.40
CA ARG A 25 -32.52 -10.41 15.07
C ARG A 25 -32.04 -11.86 15.11
N LEU A 26 -31.57 -12.33 16.26
CA LEU A 26 -31.16 -13.72 16.43
C LEU A 26 -32.40 -14.60 16.44
N ILE A 27 -32.33 -15.71 15.71
CA ILE A 27 -33.42 -16.68 15.61
C ILE A 27 -33.26 -17.69 16.76
N ASP A 28 -34.32 -17.89 17.54
CA ASP A 28 -34.35 -18.91 18.59
C ASP A 28 -34.33 -20.31 17.96
N ALA A 29 -33.37 -21.12 18.40
CA ALA A 29 -33.28 -22.49 17.95
C ALA A 29 -34.44 -23.32 18.54
N GLY A 30 -35.48 -23.57 17.75
CA GLY A 30 -36.45 -24.60 18.06
C GLY A 30 -35.80 -25.99 18.22
N VAL A 31 -36.53 -26.96 18.77
CA VAL A 31 -35.99 -28.27 19.20
C VAL A 31 -35.61 -29.23 18.04
N SER A 32 -35.63 -28.78 16.79
CA SER A 32 -35.38 -29.64 15.62
C SER A 32 -33.94 -29.49 15.08
N PRO A 33 -33.15 -30.58 14.97
CA PRO A 33 -31.73 -30.52 14.61
C PRO A 33 -31.43 -29.89 13.25
N ARG A 34 -32.29 -30.12 12.24
CA ARG A 34 -32.09 -29.55 10.88
C ARG A 34 -32.34 -28.05 10.83
N ILE A 35 -33.28 -27.58 11.65
CA ILE A 35 -33.58 -26.16 11.76
C ILE A 35 -32.46 -25.50 12.58
N GLU A 36 -31.99 -26.15 13.64
CA GLU A 36 -30.88 -25.69 14.49
C GLU A 36 -29.61 -25.40 13.67
N GLU A 37 -29.20 -26.31 12.78
CA GLU A 37 -28.02 -26.11 11.94
C GLU A 37 -28.18 -24.89 11.00
N SER A 38 -29.32 -24.80 10.30
CA SER A 38 -29.60 -23.69 9.38
C SER A 38 -29.70 -22.33 10.11
N MET A 39 -30.29 -22.31 11.31
CA MET A 39 -30.41 -21.10 12.13
C MET A 39 -29.07 -20.68 12.73
N SER A 40 -28.21 -21.64 13.10
CA SER A 40 -26.86 -21.35 13.59
C SER A 40 -26.02 -20.61 12.55
N VAL A 41 -26.14 -20.98 11.26
CA VAL A 41 -25.45 -20.29 10.16
C VAL A 41 -25.92 -18.84 10.03
N VAL A 42 -27.23 -18.61 10.10
CA VAL A 42 -27.82 -17.27 10.02
C VAL A 42 -27.40 -16.41 11.22
N ASN A 43 -27.51 -16.93 12.44
CA ASN A 43 -27.10 -16.23 13.65
C ASN A 43 -25.60 -15.90 13.63
N ASN A 44 -24.76 -16.85 13.20
CA ASN A 44 -23.33 -16.63 13.04
C ASN A 44 -23.03 -15.51 12.04
N GLU A 45 -23.74 -15.43 10.92
CA GLU A 45 -23.57 -14.35 9.94
C GLU A 45 -24.01 -12.99 10.50
N ILE A 46 -25.12 -12.95 11.24
CA ILE A 46 -25.58 -11.73 11.93
C ILE A 46 -24.52 -11.24 12.91
N LEU A 47 -23.97 -12.14 13.74
CA LEU A 47 -22.94 -11.82 14.72
C LEU A 47 -21.62 -11.40 14.05
N ARG A 48 -21.16 -12.13 13.02
CA ARG A 48 -19.94 -11.77 12.27
C ARG A 48 -20.04 -10.37 11.68
N ARG A 49 -21.17 -10.03 11.05
CA ARG A 49 -21.39 -8.70 10.49
C ARG A 49 -21.38 -7.62 11.57
N HIS A 50 -22.03 -7.87 12.70
CA HIS A 50 -22.06 -6.95 13.83
C HIS A 50 -20.66 -6.69 14.40
N PHE A 51 -19.89 -7.74 14.70
CA PHE A 51 -18.53 -7.60 15.22
C PHE A 51 -17.57 -7.01 14.20
N LEU A 52 -17.73 -7.31 12.90
CA LEU A 52 -16.97 -6.67 11.85
C LEU A 52 -17.24 -5.16 11.81
N GLU A 53 -18.50 -4.73 11.86
CA GLU A 53 -18.87 -3.32 11.92
C GLU A 53 -18.29 -2.65 13.16
N LEU A 54 -18.39 -3.28 14.34
CA LEU A 54 -17.79 -2.79 15.58
C LEU A 54 -16.29 -2.59 15.46
N MET A 55 -15.58 -3.61 14.97
CA MET A 55 -14.13 -3.58 14.82
C MET A 55 -13.71 -2.53 13.78
N THR A 56 -14.37 -2.45 12.63
CA THR A 56 -14.04 -1.46 11.60
C THR A 56 -14.21 -0.03 12.13
N ASN A 57 -15.30 0.26 12.84
CA ASN A 57 -15.52 1.59 13.41
C ASN A 57 -14.56 1.89 14.56
N PHE A 58 -14.27 0.91 15.42
CA PHE A 58 -13.30 1.07 16.50
C PHE A 58 -11.90 1.35 15.97
N LEU A 59 -11.50 0.68 14.88
CA LEU A 59 -10.17 0.83 14.28
C LEU A 59 -10.06 2.01 13.30
N ALA A 60 -11.18 2.61 12.88
CA ALA A 60 -11.20 3.71 11.91
C ALA A 60 -10.27 4.89 12.27
N PRO A 61 -10.11 5.30 13.55
CA PRO A 61 -9.20 6.38 13.91
C PRO A 61 -7.71 6.11 13.61
N PHE A 62 -7.31 4.85 13.44
CA PHE A 62 -5.95 4.50 13.03
C PHE A 62 -5.70 4.67 11.53
N GLY A 63 -6.77 4.80 10.74
CA GLY A 63 -6.71 4.89 9.28
C GLY A 63 -5.73 5.94 8.73
N PRO A 64 -5.65 7.17 9.28
CA PRO A 64 -4.68 8.18 8.83
C PRO A 64 -3.22 7.74 8.92
N TYR A 65 -2.85 6.90 9.89
CA TYR A 65 -1.47 6.40 10.07
C TYR A 65 -1.14 5.22 9.14
N LEU A 66 -2.14 4.68 8.45
CA LEU A 66 -2.05 3.53 7.54
C LEU A 66 -2.45 3.92 6.10
N ARG A 67 -2.68 5.22 5.85
CA ARG A 67 -3.15 5.70 4.56
C ARG A 67 -2.00 5.69 3.56
N THR A 68 -2.15 4.91 2.50
CA THR A 68 -1.26 4.95 1.35
C THR A 68 -1.54 6.19 0.50
N THR A 69 -0.50 6.68 -0.16
CA THR A 69 -0.56 7.82 -1.06
C THR A 69 -0.14 7.41 -2.47
N THR A 70 -0.72 8.07 -3.47
CA THR A 70 -0.24 8.01 -4.86
C THR A 70 0.48 9.32 -5.19
N PRO A 71 1.38 9.32 -6.19
CA PRO A 71 1.91 10.58 -6.73
C PRO A 71 0.76 11.51 -7.12
N SER A 72 0.89 12.80 -6.79
CA SER A 72 -0.11 13.80 -7.17
C SER A 72 -0.13 13.97 -8.69
N GLU A 73 -1.29 14.30 -9.25
CA GLU A 73 -1.41 14.58 -10.69
C GLU A 73 -0.46 15.71 -11.10
N GLY A 74 0.42 15.44 -12.07
CA GLY A 74 1.43 16.39 -12.54
C GLY A 74 2.75 16.38 -11.76
N SER A 75 2.85 15.63 -10.65
CA SER A 75 4.13 15.39 -9.95
C SER A 75 4.89 14.22 -10.57
N SER A 76 6.22 14.22 -10.43
CA SER A 76 7.06 13.10 -10.91
C SER A 76 6.88 11.88 -10.00
N PRO A 77 6.54 10.69 -10.54
CA PRO A 77 6.45 9.47 -9.73
C PRO A 77 7.84 8.87 -9.41
N PHE A 78 8.92 9.51 -9.86
CA PHE A 78 10.31 9.07 -9.66
C PHE A 78 10.94 9.66 -8.40
N VAL A 79 10.21 10.48 -7.64
CA VAL A 79 10.62 10.83 -6.27
C VAL A 79 10.34 9.67 -5.31
N ASP A 80 10.95 9.72 -4.14
CA ASP A 80 10.69 8.73 -3.10
C ASP A 80 9.26 8.88 -2.55
N PRO A 81 8.52 7.76 -2.36
CA PRO A 81 7.21 7.81 -1.75
C PRO A 81 7.29 8.42 -0.35
N PRO A 82 6.35 9.29 0.04
CA PRO A 82 6.35 9.89 1.37
C PRO A 82 6.18 8.81 2.45
N LEU A 83 6.88 8.96 3.57
CA LEU A 83 6.76 8.03 4.68
C LEU A 83 5.34 8.07 5.26
N LEU A 84 4.86 6.92 5.72
CA LEU A 84 3.60 6.86 6.47
C LEU A 84 3.71 7.69 7.75
N PRO A 85 2.66 8.44 8.14
CA PRO A 85 2.71 9.29 9.33
C PRO A 85 3.17 8.52 10.58
N PRO A 86 4.05 9.08 11.42
CA PRO A 86 4.46 8.43 12.66
C PRO A 86 3.27 8.28 13.60
N PHE A 87 3.29 7.23 14.42
CA PHE A 87 2.23 6.98 15.40
C PHE A 87 2.73 7.28 16.80
N HIS A 88 2.14 8.29 17.44
CA HIS A 88 2.41 8.66 18.81
C HIS A 88 1.14 8.53 19.65
N VAL A 89 1.19 7.68 20.70
CA VAL A 89 0.04 7.37 21.56
C VAL A 89 -0.57 8.63 22.18
N TYR A 90 0.26 9.55 22.69
CA TYR A 90 -0.20 10.78 23.32
C TYR A 90 -0.98 11.67 22.34
N GLU A 91 -0.43 11.91 21.16
CA GLU A 91 -1.07 12.71 20.12
C GLU A 91 -2.37 12.06 19.64
N PHE A 92 -2.37 10.74 19.46
CA PHE A 92 -3.55 9.98 19.07
C PHE A 92 -4.69 10.12 20.08
N ILE A 93 -4.41 9.90 21.37
CA ILE A 93 -5.42 10.01 22.43
C ILE A 93 -5.94 11.45 22.57
N ASN A 94 -5.06 12.45 22.48
CA ASN A 94 -5.47 13.86 22.53
C ASN A 94 -6.33 14.24 21.33
N GLY A 95 -5.93 13.84 20.13
CA GLY A 95 -6.70 14.07 18.90
C GLY A 95 -8.07 13.39 18.93
N LEU A 96 -8.13 12.18 19.46
CA LEU A 96 -9.40 11.48 19.72
C LEU A 96 -10.27 12.26 20.70
N SER A 97 -9.73 12.65 21.85
CA SER A 97 -10.46 13.40 22.88
C SER A 97 -11.05 14.69 22.32
N ALA A 98 -10.25 15.46 21.55
CA ALA A 98 -10.69 16.69 20.91
C ALA A 98 -11.79 16.49 19.86
N ARG A 99 -11.74 15.41 19.08
CA ARG A 99 -12.77 15.06 18.09
C ARG A 99 -14.05 14.51 18.73
N GLY A 100 -13.94 13.93 19.92
CA GLY A 100 -15.00 13.20 20.61
C GLY A 100 -15.22 11.79 20.07
N ALA A 101 -16.11 11.03 20.73
CA ALA A 101 -16.32 9.59 20.48
C ALA A 101 -16.86 9.26 19.07
N GLY A 102 -17.32 10.27 18.32
CA GLY A 102 -18.06 10.08 17.07
C GLY A 102 -19.44 9.45 17.29
N LYS A 103 -20.27 9.45 16.24
CA LYS A 103 -21.67 8.98 16.32
C LYS A 103 -21.77 7.48 16.66
N PHE A 104 -20.79 6.69 16.23
CA PHE A 104 -20.78 5.24 16.43
C PHE A 104 -20.59 4.86 17.91
N LEU A 105 -19.49 5.30 18.52
CA LEU A 105 -19.19 4.96 19.91
C LEU A 105 -20.15 5.64 20.87
N SER A 106 -20.60 6.87 20.57
CA SER A 106 -21.58 7.58 21.42
C SER A 106 -22.89 6.81 21.61
N LYS A 107 -23.34 6.05 20.60
CA LYS A 107 -24.56 5.23 20.69
C LYS A 107 -24.35 3.93 21.47
N ARG A 108 -23.14 3.38 21.46
CA ARG A 108 -22.86 2.00 21.91
C ARG A 108 -22.02 1.90 23.18
N MET A 109 -21.40 2.99 23.63
CA MET A 109 -20.51 3.00 24.80
C MET A 109 -21.12 3.71 26.01
N ARG A 110 -20.73 3.25 27.20
CA ARG A 110 -20.85 4.01 28.45
C ARG A 110 -19.65 4.97 28.50
N SER A 111 -19.74 6.07 29.25
CA SER A 111 -18.90 7.30 29.19
C SER A 111 -17.37 7.16 29.10
N SER A 112 -16.79 5.99 29.29
CA SER A 112 -15.35 5.69 29.27
C SER A 112 -14.80 5.18 27.92
N TRP A 113 -15.31 5.66 26.79
CA TRP A 113 -14.85 5.25 25.45
C TRP A 113 -13.35 5.51 25.19
N LEU A 114 -12.79 6.58 25.75
CA LEU A 114 -11.35 6.87 25.67
C LEU A 114 -10.51 5.82 26.42
N ASP A 115 -11.02 5.32 27.54
CA ASP A 115 -10.33 4.30 28.35
C ASP A 115 -10.19 2.99 27.56
N LEU A 116 -11.19 2.66 26.73
CA LEU A 116 -11.11 1.50 25.84
C LEU A 116 -9.94 1.62 24.85
N TYR A 117 -9.72 2.80 24.26
CA TYR A 117 -8.57 3.03 23.38
C TYR A 117 -7.25 2.91 24.15
N LYS A 118 -7.15 3.48 25.35
CA LYS A 118 -5.92 3.38 26.17
C LYS A 118 -5.57 1.92 26.47
N ARG A 119 -6.54 1.14 26.98
CA ARG A 119 -6.35 -0.29 27.25
C ARG A 119 -6.02 -1.10 26.00
N PHE A 120 -6.62 -0.75 24.86
CA PHE A 120 -6.30 -1.41 23.59
C PHE A 120 -4.85 -1.15 23.18
N LEU A 121 -4.37 0.09 23.28
CA LEU A 121 -2.99 0.46 22.95
C LEU A 121 -1.96 -0.18 23.88
N GLU A 122 -2.29 -0.34 25.16
CA GLU A 122 -1.49 -1.05 26.16
C GLU A 122 -1.57 -2.58 26.00
N GLY A 123 -2.54 -3.07 25.23
CA GLY A 123 -2.78 -4.48 25.02
C GLY A 123 -1.64 -5.14 24.22
N PRO A 124 -1.33 -6.42 24.50
CA PRO A 124 -0.22 -7.14 23.85
C PRO A 124 -0.41 -7.32 22.34
N ASN A 125 -1.66 -7.23 21.87
CA ASN A 125 -2.01 -7.47 20.47
C ASN A 125 -1.90 -6.22 19.60
N PHE A 126 -1.90 -5.01 20.18
CA PHE A 126 -1.96 -3.79 19.39
C PHE A 126 -0.70 -3.57 18.56
N MET A 127 0.48 -3.58 19.20
CA MET A 127 1.73 -3.27 18.49
C MET A 127 2.05 -4.27 17.36
N PRO A 128 1.92 -5.61 17.56
CA PRO A 128 2.09 -6.56 16.47
C PRO A 128 1.12 -6.33 15.31
N TRP A 129 -0.17 -6.15 15.62
CA TRP A 129 -1.20 -5.88 14.62
C TRP A 129 -0.91 -4.58 13.86
N PHE A 130 -0.57 -3.51 14.56
CA PHE A 130 -0.33 -2.20 13.98
C PHE A 130 0.92 -2.22 13.09
N HIS A 131 2.01 -2.85 13.53
CA HIS A 131 3.22 -3.01 12.74
C HIS A 131 2.95 -3.80 11.45
N GLN A 132 2.26 -4.94 11.55
CA GLN A 132 1.89 -5.73 10.37
C GLN A 132 1.07 -4.92 9.37
N ARG A 133 0.11 -4.11 9.85
CA ARG A 133 -0.69 -3.23 9.00
C ARG A 133 0.12 -2.12 8.37
N ARG A 134 1.10 -1.55 9.08
CA ARG A 134 2.02 -0.56 8.53
C ARG A 134 2.89 -1.14 7.42
N VAL A 135 3.49 -2.31 7.63
CA VAL A 135 4.29 -2.99 6.60
C VAL A 135 3.46 -3.27 5.35
N ALA A 136 2.23 -3.76 5.51
CA ALA A 136 1.33 -3.98 4.38
C ALA A 136 0.98 -2.67 3.64
N ALA A 137 0.71 -1.58 4.37
CA ALA A 137 0.45 -0.27 3.77
C ALA A 137 1.68 0.30 3.05
N GLU A 138 2.88 0.13 3.61
CA GLU A 138 4.14 0.54 2.96
C GLU A 138 4.37 -0.23 1.66
N GLN A 139 4.16 -1.55 1.67
CA GLN A 139 4.25 -2.38 0.47
C GLN A 139 3.23 -1.98 -0.60
N GLU A 140 1.97 -1.74 -0.19
CA GLU A 140 0.93 -1.29 -1.10
C GLU A 140 1.24 0.09 -1.69
N GLN A 141 1.78 1.00 -0.87
CA GLN A 141 2.23 2.30 -1.37
C GLN A 141 3.36 2.15 -2.39
N GLN A 142 4.37 1.32 -2.12
CA GLN A 142 5.43 1.04 -3.09
C GLN A 142 4.87 0.46 -4.40
N ARG A 143 3.88 -0.43 -4.32
CA ARG A 143 3.19 -1.00 -5.49
C ARG A 143 2.47 0.09 -6.30
N LEU A 144 1.73 0.97 -5.64
CA LEU A 144 1.02 2.08 -6.29
C LEU A 144 1.99 3.06 -6.97
N TRP A 145 3.11 3.38 -6.33
CA TRP A 145 4.13 4.25 -6.90
C TRP A 145 4.86 3.61 -8.09
N ARG A 146 5.16 2.31 -8.01
CA ARG A 146 5.67 1.54 -9.16
C ARG A 146 4.69 1.58 -10.32
N GLN A 147 3.39 1.39 -10.07
CA GLN A 147 2.35 1.45 -11.09
C GLN A 147 2.26 2.86 -11.72
N ALA A 148 2.35 3.92 -10.92
CA ALA A 148 2.35 5.29 -11.43
C ALA A 148 3.53 5.55 -12.39
N ARG A 149 4.73 5.02 -12.10
CA ARG A 149 5.88 5.10 -13.01
C ARG A 149 5.60 4.40 -14.35
N MET A 150 4.85 3.30 -14.35
CA MET A 150 4.51 2.58 -15.59
C MET A 150 3.53 3.35 -16.48
N ASN A 151 2.72 4.23 -15.89
CA ASN A 151 1.69 4.97 -16.62
C ASN A 151 2.15 6.38 -17.04
N VAL A 152 3.32 6.83 -16.60
CA VAL A 152 3.84 8.16 -16.96
C VAL A 152 4.40 8.19 -18.37
N ASP A 153 4.02 9.24 -19.09
CA ASP A 153 4.64 9.72 -20.31
C ASP A 153 5.83 10.63 -19.97
N ILE A 154 7.03 10.16 -20.28
CA ILE A 154 8.28 10.83 -19.95
C ILE A 154 8.51 12.08 -20.78
N GLU A 155 8.15 12.06 -22.07
CA GLU A 155 8.39 13.21 -22.96
C GLU A 155 7.54 14.39 -22.48
N LYS A 156 6.27 14.12 -22.16
CA LYS A 156 5.37 15.12 -21.58
C LYS A 156 5.84 15.59 -20.21
N LEU A 157 6.35 14.71 -19.36
CA LEU A 157 6.88 15.10 -18.04
C LEU A 157 8.11 16.00 -18.18
N MET A 158 9.10 15.59 -18.98
CA MET A 158 10.35 16.32 -19.23
C MET A 158 10.09 17.71 -19.83
N SER A 159 9.06 17.86 -20.66
CA SER A 159 8.70 19.16 -21.28
C SER A 159 8.36 20.26 -20.26
N LYS A 160 7.96 19.90 -19.04
CA LYS A 160 7.56 20.82 -17.97
C LYS A 160 8.67 21.12 -16.96
N LEU A 161 9.77 20.39 -17.03
CA LEU A 161 10.85 20.46 -16.06
C LEU A 161 11.97 21.39 -16.55
N SER A 162 12.66 22.03 -15.61
CA SER A 162 13.92 22.73 -15.88
C SER A 162 15.03 21.75 -16.26
N GLU A 163 16.11 22.24 -16.89
CA GLU A 163 17.23 21.39 -17.30
C GLU A 163 17.86 20.59 -16.13
N LEU A 164 17.93 21.19 -14.94
CA LEU A 164 18.43 20.51 -13.75
C LEU A 164 17.49 19.37 -13.33
N GLU A 165 16.18 19.64 -13.26
CA GLU A 165 15.17 18.64 -12.89
C GLU A 165 15.08 17.50 -13.92
N LYS A 166 15.34 17.78 -15.21
CA LYS A 166 15.46 16.76 -16.25
C LYS A 166 16.62 15.80 -15.99
N ILE A 167 17.78 16.31 -15.56
CA ILE A 167 18.93 15.49 -15.17
C ILE A 167 18.60 14.65 -13.95
N ASP A 168 17.99 15.26 -12.93
CA ASP A 168 17.59 14.54 -11.71
C ASP A 168 16.60 13.43 -12.01
N LEU A 169 15.63 13.69 -12.89
CA LEU A 169 14.68 12.70 -13.38
C LEU A 169 15.39 11.56 -14.14
N PHE A 170 16.34 11.88 -15.03
CA PHE A 170 17.14 10.87 -15.72
C PHE A 170 17.89 9.96 -14.73
N ASN A 171 18.58 10.56 -13.75
CA ASN A 171 19.29 9.82 -12.71
C ASN A 171 18.32 8.97 -11.87
N ALA A 172 17.14 9.48 -11.55
CA ALA A 172 16.13 8.74 -10.80
C ALA A 172 15.62 7.51 -11.59
N ILE A 173 15.31 7.68 -12.90
CA ILE A 173 14.90 6.58 -13.77
C ILE A 173 16.02 5.51 -13.83
N GLU A 174 17.29 5.93 -13.94
CA GLU A 174 18.45 5.03 -13.93
C GLU A 174 18.51 4.20 -12.64
N GLN A 175 18.37 4.84 -11.47
CA GLN A 175 18.38 4.15 -10.18
C GLN A 175 17.24 3.14 -10.04
N TYR A 176 16.02 3.51 -10.45
CA TYR A 176 14.87 2.60 -10.42
C TYR A 176 15.04 1.44 -11.41
N LEU A 177 15.61 1.68 -12.59
CA LEU A 177 15.91 0.63 -13.56
C LEU A 177 16.91 -0.38 -12.99
N LEU A 178 18.00 0.08 -12.37
CA LEU A 178 19.00 -0.80 -11.76
C LEU A 178 18.39 -1.68 -10.65
N ARG A 179 17.55 -1.10 -9.80
CA ARG A 179 16.83 -1.83 -8.74
C ARG A 179 15.91 -2.91 -9.31
N GLU A 180 15.14 -2.59 -10.34
CA GLU A 180 14.22 -3.56 -10.98
C GLU A 180 14.99 -4.64 -11.77
N MET A 181 16.15 -4.33 -12.33
CA MET A 181 17.03 -5.32 -12.96
C MET A 181 17.64 -6.29 -11.95
N GLU A 182 18.01 -5.83 -10.76
CA GLU A 182 18.48 -6.68 -9.67
C GLU A 182 17.36 -7.61 -9.16
N ASN A 183 16.15 -7.07 -8.96
CA ASN A 183 14.97 -7.85 -8.57
C ASN A 183 14.51 -8.85 -9.65
N SER A 184 14.79 -8.58 -10.93
CA SER A 184 14.47 -9.51 -12.01
C SER A 184 15.34 -10.77 -11.97
N ARG A 185 16.56 -10.69 -11.43
CA ARG A 185 17.47 -11.85 -11.28
C ARG A 185 16.93 -12.88 -10.28
N THR A 186 16.03 -12.47 -9.40
CA THR A 186 15.33 -13.32 -8.44
C THR A 186 14.01 -13.91 -8.98
N GLY A 187 13.66 -13.66 -10.25
CA GLY A 187 12.66 -14.46 -10.98
C GLY A 187 11.24 -13.87 -11.12
N ALA A 188 11.03 -12.58 -10.82
CA ALA A 188 9.70 -11.97 -10.94
C ALA A 188 9.40 -11.47 -12.37
N VAL A 189 8.42 -12.07 -13.06
CA VAL A 189 8.01 -11.70 -14.43
C VAL A 189 7.57 -10.23 -14.53
N GLU A 190 6.89 -9.70 -13.50
CA GLU A 190 6.49 -8.29 -13.43
C GLU A 190 7.72 -7.35 -13.51
N SER A 191 8.81 -7.72 -12.86
CA SER A 191 10.06 -6.93 -12.79
C SER A 191 10.71 -6.77 -14.18
N ILE A 192 10.54 -7.76 -15.07
CA ILE A 192 11.06 -7.70 -16.45
C ILE A 192 10.30 -6.66 -17.26
N THR A 193 8.97 -6.66 -17.20
CA THR A 193 8.12 -5.70 -17.94
C THR A 193 8.38 -4.27 -17.48
N VAL A 194 8.51 -4.08 -16.16
CA VAL A 194 8.84 -2.80 -15.53
C VAL A 194 10.22 -2.32 -15.99
N SER A 195 11.23 -3.19 -15.96
CA SER A 195 12.58 -2.87 -16.42
C SER A 195 12.61 -2.46 -17.90
N GLN A 196 11.87 -3.15 -18.76
CA GLN A 196 11.78 -2.79 -20.17
C GLN A 196 11.11 -1.42 -20.37
N LYS A 197 10.05 -1.10 -19.61
CA LYS A 197 9.41 0.21 -19.64
C LYS A 197 10.38 1.29 -19.19
N LEU A 198 11.02 1.13 -18.02
CA LEU A 198 12.01 2.08 -17.49
C LEU A 198 13.20 2.29 -18.44
N LYS A 199 13.60 1.26 -19.18
CA LYS A 199 14.64 1.40 -20.21
C LYS A 199 14.19 2.25 -21.39
N ARG A 200 12.93 2.11 -21.84
CA ARG A 200 12.36 2.99 -22.88
C ARG A 200 12.26 4.43 -22.38
N ASP A 201 11.78 4.61 -21.16
CA ASP A 201 11.72 5.91 -20.47
C ASP A 201 13.07 6.58 -20.39
N LEU A 202 14.11 5.84 -20.00
CA LEU A 202 15.48 6.35 -19.88
C LEU A 202 16.01 6.86 -21.21
N ARG A 203 15.72 6.14 -22.32
CA ARG A 203 16.09 6.59 -23.67
C ARG A 203 15.29 7.81 -24.11
N ALA A 204 13.99 7.86 -23.82
CA ALA A 204 13.16 9.02 -24.12
C ALA A 204 13.68 10.25 -23.37
N ALA A 205 13.99 10.10 -22.07
CA ALA A 205 14.60 11.16 -21.27
C ALA A 205 15.95 11.61 -21.86
N PHE A 206 16.81 10.67 -22.25
CA PHE A 206 18.11 10.98 -22.88
C PHE A 206 17.96 11.83 -24.15
N ASN A 207 17.01 11.48 -25.02
CA ASN A 207 16.80 12.18 -26.29
C ASN A 207 16.28 13.61 -26.11
N VAL A 208 15.60 13.92 -24.99
CA VAL A 208 15.08 15.25 -24.66
C VAL A 208 16.15 16.15 -24.03
N LEU A 209 17.24 15.58 -23.49
CA LEU A 209 18.32 16.36 -22.88
C LEU A 209 19.15 17.14 -23.91
N PRO A 210 19.74 18.28 -23.54
CA PRO A 210 20.70 19.02 -24.36
C PRO A 210 21.91 18.17 -24.80
N LYS A 211 22.48 18.48 -25.97
CA LYS A 211 23.56 17.68 -26.58
C LYS A 211 24.84 17.63 -25.73
N ASP A 212 25.19 18.72 -25.08
CA ASP A 212 26.31 18.83 -24.14
C ASP A 212 26.10 17.90 -22.92
N MET A 213 24.88 17.85 -22.38
CA MET A 213 24.54 16.93 -21.29
C MET A 213 24.55 15.47 -21.75
N GLN A 214 24.02 15.18 -22.95
CA GLN A 214 24.08 13.85 -23.53
C GLN A 214 25.53 13.35 -23.65
N GLN A 215 26.44 14.19 -24.15
CA GLN A 215 27.87 13.86 -24.26
C GLN A 215 28.48 13.57 -22.89
N LEU A 216 28.14 14.35 -21.87
CA LEU A 216 28.61 14.11 -20.50
C LEU A 216 28.08 12.78 -19.94
N LEU A 217 26.82 12.44 -20.20
CA LEU A 217 26.23 11.18 -19.75
C LEU A 217 26.84 9.96 -20.47
N LEU A 218 27.16 10.09 -21.75
CA LEU A 218 27.81 9.05 -22.56
C LEU A 218 29.27 8.80 -22.18
N SER A 219 29.91 9.71 -21.44
CA SER A 219 31.27 9.48 -20.92
C SER A 219 31.32 8.33 -19.90
N ASN A 220 30.17 7.93 -19.34
CA ASN A 220 30.06 6.78 -18.45
C ASN A 220 29.68 5.51 -19.23
N PRO A 221 30.57 4.50 -19.34
CA PRO A 221 30.33 3.29 -20.13
C PRO A 221 29.13 2.47 -19.61
N LYS A 222 28.79 2.56 -18.32
CA LYS A 222 27.63 1.86 -17.76
C LYS A 222 26.32 2.42 -18.32
N ARG A 223 26.24 3.74 -18.50
CA ARG A 223 25.07 4.43 -19.09
C ARG A 223 24.91 4.11 -20.56
N VAL A 224 26.02 3.99 -21.28
CA VAL A 224 26.03 3.58 -22.69
C VAL A 224 25.38 2.20 -22.86
N VAL A 225 25.72 1.22 -22.02
CA VAL A 225 25.12 -0.13 -22.06
C VAL A 225 23.61 -0.11 -21.73
N LEU A 226 23.20 0.72 -20.76
CA LEU A 226 21.78 0.87 -20.40
C LEU A 226 20.97 1.49 -21.54
N LEU A 227 21.55 2.45 -22.28
CA LEU A 227 20.88 3.15 -23.38
C LEU A 227 20.86 2.31 -24.67
N GLN A 228 21.97 1.66 -25.03
CA GLN A 228 22.13 0.96 -26.31
C GLN A 228 21.21 -0.24 -26.46
N GLY A 229 20.89 -0.96 -25.38
CA GLY A 229 20.10 -2.18 -25.52
C GLY A 229 20.84 -3.31 -26.23
N SER A 230 20.66 -4.51 -25.73
CA SER A 230 21.12 -5.72 -26.39
C SER A 230 20.35 -5.89 -27.70
N ASN A 231 20.88 -5.33 -28.79
CA ASN A 231 20.82 -5.80 -30.17
C ASN A 231 21.41 -4.73 -31.10
N GLU A 232 22.64 -4.99 -31.55
CA GLU A 232 23.13 -4.89 -32.93
C GLU A 232 24.66 -4.87 -32.86
N VAL A 233 25.27 -6.06 -32.95
CA VAL A 233 26.61 -6.16 -33.51
C VAL A 233 26.42 -5.89 -35.01
N PRO A 234 26.96 -4.81 -35.58
CA PRO A 234 26.99 -4.66 -37.02
C PRO A 234 27.88 -5.79 -37.53
N GLY A 235 27.35 -6.59 -38.45
CA GLY A 235 28.11 -7.60 -39.14
C GLY A 235 29.42 -7.00 -39.65
N PHE A 236 30.52 -7.66 -39.32
CA PHE A 236 31.74 -7.51 -40.10
C PHE A 236 31.42 -8.08 -41.48
N ASP A 237 31.12 -7.19 -42.42
CA ASP A 237 31.18 -7.49 -43.85
C ASP A 237 32.63 -7.82 -44.18
N ASP A 238 32.94 -9.12 -44.26
CA ASP A 238 34.13 -9.62 -44.95
C ASP A 238 33.93 -9.42 -46.46
N ASN A 239 34.22 -8.21 -46.91
CA ASN A 239 34.37 -7.89 -48.32
C ASN A 239 35.86 -7.95 -48.67
N VAL A 240 36.42 -9.17 -48.75
CA VAL A 240 37.72 -9.39 -49.40
C VAL A 240 37.48 -9.44 -50.90
N SER A 241 37.63 -8.27 -51.51
CA SER A 241 38.00 -8.17 -52.92
C SER A 241 39.41 -8.76 -53.09
N GLN A 242 39.57 -9.77 -53.94
CA GLN A 242 40.70 -9.85 -54.87
C GLN A 242 40.48 -10.93 -55.93
N THR A 243 40.09 -10.44 -57.11
CA THR A 243 40.25 -11.04 -58.42
C THR A 243 41.73 -11.13 -58.84
N SER A 244 42.06 -12.23 -59.53
CA SER A 244 43.01 -12.35 -60.65
C SER A 244 44.51 -12.24 -60.36
N LEU A 245 45.24 -13.37 -60.41
CA LEU A 245 45.92 -13.92 -61.59
C LEU A 245 46.53 -15.29 -61.25
#